data_AF-A0AAW9F4Z2-F1
#
_entry.id   AF-A0AAW9F4Z2-F1
#
_cell.length_a   1.000
_cell.length_b   1.000
_cell.length_c   1.000
_cell.angle_alpha   90.00
_cell.angle_beta   90.00
_cell.angle_gamma   90.00
#
_symmetry.space_group_name_H-M   'P 1'
#
loop_
_entity.id
_entity.type
_entity.pdbx_description
1 polymer ?
#
loop_
_entity_poly.entity_id
_entity_poly.type
_entity_poly.pdbx_seq_one_letter_code
_entity_poly.pdbx_strand_id
1 'polypeptide(L)'
;QDLIKRQLEDQSVSKLKMTLLENSVSFFIESVKKAINAETATQDWKLAIFLLVQAIELILKEKLKNTHEILIYSNIDSPKHTVDLNSAINRLAKIDNIILTTADKETLESAAKIRNQIVHFEFEVPLEQIKSHYIILMGFYTSFCNSHLDFDVLAELTTGLHKKLLALSKYLDELETRARQRFKLEDISSASICQCPACQRETFNLENRKCYVCSIERWTYQCIYCSKLSIEDNWNVYIPFEEIPGKTNRFKNICPECEIHIHLGKSE
;
A
#
# COMPACT_ATOMS: atom_id res chain seq x y z
N GLN A 1 -20.56 58.42 2.37
CA GLN A 1 -20.87 56.98 2.61
C GLN A 1 -20.39 56.08 1.47
N ASP A 2 -20.19 56.58 0.25
CA ASP A 2 -19.66 55.78 -0.88
C ASP A 2 -18.13 55.65 -0.97
N LEU A 3 -17.37 56.46 -0.23
CA LEU A 3 -15.90 56.34 -0.15
C LEU A 3 -15.43 55.25 0.82
N ILE A 4 -16.29 54.83 1.77
CA ILE A 4 -16.00 53.73 2.70
C ILE A 4 -16.40 52.37 2.10
N LYS A 5 -17.37 52.34 1.17
CA LYS A 5 -17.74 51.12 0.44
C LYS A 5 -16.69 50.68 -0.59
N ARG A 6 -15.91 51.59 -1.17
CA ARG A 6 -14.80 51.24 -2.08
C ARG A 6 -13.53 50.72 -1.40
N GLN A 7 -13.41 50.86 -0.08
CA GLN A 7 -12.27 50.36 0.69
C GLN A 7 -12.52 48.96 1.30
N LEU A 8 -13.67 48.33 1.02
CA LEU A 8 -14.04 47.01 1.54
C LEU A 8 -14.08 45.91 0.47
N GLU A 9 -13.75 46.22 -0.79
CA GLU A 9 -13.88 45.26 -1.92
C GLU A 9 -12.54 44.73 -2.48
N ASP A 10 -11.40 45.01 -1.85
CA ASP A 10 -10.11 44.44 -2.30
C ASP A 10 -9.22 43.91 -1.18
N GLN A 11 -9.83 43.22 -0.21
CA GLN A 11 -9.12 42.11 0.42
C GLN A 11 -9.22 40.93 -0.53
N SER A 12 -8.31 40.87 -1.51
CA SER A 12 -8.12 39.66 -2.30
C SER A 12 -7.90 38.50 -1.33
N VAL A 13 -8.92 37.64 -1.18
CA VAL A 13 -8.81 36.43 -0.37
C VAL A 13 -7.67 35.65 -0.99
N SER A 14 -6.55 35.51 -0.28
CA SER A 14 -5.38 34.78 -0.76
C SER A 14 -5.81 33.35 -1.09
N LYS A 15 -5.93 33.01 -2.38
CA LYS A 15 -6.32 31.67 -2.81
C LYS A 15 -5.09 30.77 -2.75
N LEU A 16 -5.15 29.70 -1.97
CA LEU A 16 -4.16 28.62 -2.02
C LEU A 16 -4.36 27.86 -3.33
N LYS A 17 -3.38 27.92 -4.23
CA LYS A 17 -3.37 27.19 -5.49
C LYS A 17 -2.16 26.26 -5.51
N MET A 18 -2.39 25.01 -5.83
CA MET A 18 -1.36 23.97 -5.95
C MET A 18 -1.68 23.09 -7.16
N THR A 19 -0.65 22.65 -7.86
CA THR A 19 -0.72 21.56 -8.84
C THR A 19 -0.96 20.22 -8.15
N LEU A 20 -1.29 19.15 -8.89
CA LEU A 20 -1.44 17.82 -8.31
C LEU A 20 -0.11 17.33 -7.73
N LEU A 21 1.02 17.62 -8.41
CA LEU A 21 2.35 17.27 -7.94
C LEU A 21 2.69 18.00 -6.62
N GLU A 22 2.55 19.33 -6.59
CA GLU A 22 2.79 20.11 -5.35
C GLU A 22 1.90 19.63 -4.19
N ASN A 23 0.63 19.33 -4.48
CA ASN A 23 -0.30 18.83 -3.48
C ASN A 23 0.14 17.44 -2.97
N SER A 24 0.54 16.54 -3.87
CA SER A 24 1.10 15.23 -3.51
C SER A 24 2.33 15.37 -2.62
N VAL A 25 3.29 16.21 -3.02
CA VAL A 25 4.53 16.45 -2.25
C VAL A 25 4.19 17.00 -0.87
N SER A 26 3.19 17.89 -0.75
CA SER A 26 2.77 18.39 0.55
C SER A 26 2.19 17.29 1.46
N PHE A 27 1.40 16.37 0.90
CA PHE A 27 0.89 15.20 1.63
C PHE A 27 2.02 14.27 2.06
N PHE A 28 3.00 14.04 1.18
CA PHE A 28 4.17 13.23 1.48
C PHE A 28 5.05 13.83 2.61
N ILE A 29 5.35 15.12 2.54
CA ILE A 29 6.12 15.79 3.59
C ILE A 29 5.40 15.71 4.93
N GLU A 30 4.08 15.92 4.93
CA GLU A 30 3.29 15.80 6.16
C GLU A 30 3.20 14.35 6.64
N SER A 31 3.12 13.37 5.74
CA SER A 31 3.16 11.96 6.10
C SER A 31 4.47 11.59 6.79
N VAL A 32 5.60 12.13 6.33
CA VAL A 32 6.93 11.88 6.94
C VAL A 32 7.01 12.48 8.34
N LYS A 33 6.53 13.72 8.53
CA LYS A 33 6.46 14.32 9.87
C LYS A 33 5.62 13.48 10.83
N LYS A 34 4.47 12.98 10.38
CA LYS A 34 3.59 12.14 11.19
C LYS A 34 4.22 10.80 11.54
N ALA A 35 4.87 10.13 10.60
CA ALA A 35 5.60 8.88 10.88
C ALA A 35 6.70 9.10 11.93
N ILE A 36 7.45 10.20 11.84
CA ILE A 36 8.49 10.55 12.81
C ILE A 36 7.90 10.83 14.19
N ASN A 37 6.81 11.59 14.27
CA ASN A 37 6.15 11.88 15.54
C ASN A 37 5.52 10.62 16.16
N ALA A 38 5.13 9.65 15.33
CA ALA A 38 4.51 8.42 15.77
C ALA A 38 5.42 7.49 16.57
N GLU A 39 6.73 7.74 16.60
CA GLU A 39 7.66 7.11 17.56
C GLU A 39 7.38 7.54 19.01
N THR A 40 6.74 8.69 19.21
CA THR A 40 6.30 9.18 20.53
C THR A 40 4.78 9.14 20.72
N ALA A 41 4.02 9.16 19.63
CA ALA A 41 2.56 9.17 19.65
C ALA A 41 2.01 8.18 18.63
N THR A 42 1.88 6.90 19.00
CA THR A 42 1.54 5.78 18.10
C THR A 42 0.33 6.04 17.20
N GLN A 43 -0.66 6.79 17.68
CA GLN A 43 -1.85 7.18 16.89
C GLN A 43 -1.54 7.96 15.61
N ASP A 44 -0.39 8.67 15.55
CA ASP A 44 0.03 9.41 14.37
C ASP A 44 0.39 8.48 13.19
N TRP A 45 0.63 7.18 13.43
CA TRP A 45 0.83 6.20 12.35
C TRP A 45 -0.36 6.08 11.42
N LYS A 46 -1.59 6.16 11.97
CA LYS A 46 -2.83 6.16 11.16
C LYS A 46 -2.82 7.33 10.18
N LEU A 47 -2.47 8.53 10.66
CA LEU A 47 -2.46 9.72 9.82
C LEU A 47 -1.29 9.70 8.85
N ALA A 48 -0.11 9.23 9.27
CA ALA A 48 1.06 9.08 8.42
C ALA A 48 0.76 8.21 7.20
N ILE A 49 0.24 6.99 7.40
CA ILE A 49 -0.06 6.09 6.29
C ILE A 49 -1.19 6.61 5.41
N PHE A 50 -2.23 7.23 6.01
CA PHE A 50 -3.32 7.84 5.25
C PHE A 50 -2.80 8.94 4.30
N LEU A 51 -2.00 9.87 4.80
CA LEU A 51 -1.44 10.96 4.00
C LEU A 51 -0.53 10.44 2.88
N LEU A 52 0.26 9.39 3.14
CA LEU A 52 1.11 8.77 2.13
C LEU A 52 0.28 8.12 1.01
N VAL A 53 -0.83 7.43 1.34
CA VAL A 53 -1.74 6.88 0.33
C VAL A 53 -2.37 7.99 -0.52
N GLN A 54 -2.74 9.12 0.09
CA GLN A 54 -3.22 10.28 -0.66
C GLN A 54 -2.15 10.85 -1.60
N ALA A 55 -0.90 10.94 -1.15
CA ALA A 55 0.22 11.37 -1.98
C ALA A 55 0.41 10.45 -3.19
N ILE A 56 0.37 9.12 -2.98
CA ILE A 56 0.45 8.10 -4.04
C ILE A 56 -0.70 8.25 -5.05
N GLU A 57 -1.94 8.38 -4.59
CA GLU A 57 -3.08 8.57 -5.49
C GLU A 57 -2.90 9.80 -6.39
N LEU A 58 -2.33 10.88 -5.85
CA LEU A 58 -2.09 12.11 -6.60
C LEU A 58 -0.95 12.00 -7.63
N ILE A 59 0.16 11.30 -7.36
CA ILE A 59 1.23 11.12 -8.38
C ILE A 59 0.78 10.21 -9.51
N LEU A 60 -0.05 9.21 -9.24
CA LEU A 60 -0.64 8.36 -10.27
C LEU A 60 -1.59 9.18 -11.15
N LYS A 61 -2.39 10.06 -10.55
CA LYS A 61 -3.25 11.01 -11.28
C LYS A 61 -2.44 12.03 -12.08
N GLU A 62 -1.36 12.56 -11.53
CA GLU A 62 -0.48 13.48 -12.27
C GLU A 62 0.14 12.77 -13.48
N LYS A 63 0.56 11.50 -13.34
CA LYS A 63 1.06 10.75 -14.50
C LYS A 63 -0.02 10.55 -15.56
N LEU A 64 -1.24 10.18 -15.16
CA LEU A 64 -2.37 10.07 -16.10
C LEU A 64 -2.64 11.40 -16.81
N LYS A 65 -2.61 12.51 -16.07
CA LYS A 65 -2.80 13.87 -16.61
C LYS A 65 -1.70 14.24 -17.61
N ASN A 66 -0.45 13.89 -17.32
CA ASN A 66 0.69 14.12 -18.22
C ASN A 66 0.53 13.33 -19.53
N THR A 67 -0.11 12.17 -19.49
CA THR A 67 -0.45 11.39 -20.68
C THR A 67 -1.61 12.03 -21.45
N HIS A 68 -2.72 12.34 -20.76
CA HIS A 68 -3.80 13.19 -21.28
C HIS A 68 -4.73 13.64 -20.14
N GLU A 69 -5.12 14.92 -20.11
CA GLU A 69 -5.88 15.52 -19.00
C GLU A 69 -7.15 14.74 -18.64
N ILE A 70 -7.90 14.27 -19.63
CA ILE A 70 -9.17 13.55 -19.42
C ILE A 70 -9.03 12.23 -18.65
N LEU A 71 -7.83 11.63 -18.64
CA LEU A 71 -7.60 10.33 -18.01
C LEU A 71 -7.67 10.38 -16.49
N ILE A 72 -7.69 11.57 -15.88
CA ILE A 72 -7.88 11.73 -14.44
C ILE A 72 -9.33 11.51 -14.02
N TYR A 73 -10.31 11.56 -14.94
CA TYR A 73 -11.73 11.49 -14.62
C TYR A 73 -12.29 10.07 -14.67
N SER A 74 -13.09 9.68 -13.69
CA SER A 74 -13.70 8.35 -13.66
C SER A 74 -14.63 8.12 -14.85
N ASN A 75 -15.36 9.16 -15.26
CA ASN A 75 -16.16 9.20 -16.49
C ASN A 75 -15.67 10.36 -17.39
N ILE A 76 -15.23 10.01 -18.60
CA ILE A 76 -14.67 10.93 -19.61
C ILE A 76 -15.78 11.80 -20.22
N ASP A 77 -16.97 11.23 -20.44
CA ASP A 77 -18.13 11.94 -21.00
C ASP A 77 -18.81 12.85 -19.96
N SER A 78 -18.57 12.61 -18.66
CA SER A 78 -19.09 13.42 -17.55
C SER A 78 -18.05 13.63 -16.45
N PRO A 79 -17.10 14.56 -16.63
CA PRO A 79 -15.91 14.72 -15.79
C PRO A 79 -16.21 15.42 -14.45
N LYS A 80 -16.97 14.73 -13.57
CA LYS A 80 -17.33 15.23 -12.23
C LYS A 80 -16.43 14.70 -11.12
N HIS A 81 -15.97 13.46 -11.25
CA HIS A 81 -15.18 12.76 -10.24
C HIS A 81 -13.87 12.28 -10.85
N THR A 82 -12.81 12.28 -10.04
CA THR A 82 -11.53 11.70 -10.46
C THR A 82 -11.52 10.20 -10.23
N VAL A 83 -10.63 9.50 -10.92
CA VAL A 83 -10.36 8.08 -10.68
C VAL A 83 -9.92 7.84 -9.24
N ASP A 84 -10.23 6.67 -8.67
CA ASP A 84 -9.62 6.24 -7.41
C ASP A 84 -8.25 5.59 -7.67
N LEU A 85 -7.54 5.22 -6.59
CA LEU A 85 -6.25 4.56 -6.65
C LEU A 85 -6.23 3.34 -7.61
N ASN A 86 -7.18 2.41 -7.45
CA ASN A 86 -7.23 1.18 -8.26
C ASN A 86 -7.53 1.48 -9.74
N SER A 87 -8.44 2.40 -10.02
CA SER A 87 -8.74 2.83 -11.38
C SER A 87 -7.55 3.54 -12.02
N ALA A 88 -6.80 4.34 -11.26
CA ALA A 88 -5.61 5.00 -11.75
C ALA A 88 -4.52 3.98 -12.16
N ILE A 89 -4.27 2.99 -11.31
CA ILE A 89 -3.31 1.90 -11.56
C ILE A 89 -3.70 1.12 -12.82
N ASN A 90 -4.96 0.71 -12.91
CA ASN A 90 -5.46 -0.04 -14.07
C ASN A 90 -5.34 0.75 -15.37
N ARG A 91 -5.53 2.08 -15.33
CA ARG A 91 -5.36 2.95 -16.50
C ARG A 91 -3.90 3.12 -16.88
N LEU A 92 -3.01 3.37 -15.93
CA LEU A 92 -1.56 3.50 -16.20
C LEU A 92 -1.01 2.21 -16.82
N ALA A 93 -1.42 1.05 -16.33
CA ALA A 93 -1.01 -0.24 -16.90
C ALA A 93 -1.53 -0.47 -18.33
N LYS A 94 -2.76 -0.05 -18.64
CA LYS A 94 -3.42 -0.33 -19.94
C LYS A 94 -3.17 0.72 -21.02
N ILE A 95 -2.99 1.98 -20.63
CA ILE A 95 -2.95 3.13 -21.55
C ILE A 95 -1.53 3.67 -21.68
N ASP A 96 -0.82 3.77 -20.55
CA ASP A 96 0.52 4.37 -20.47
C ASP A 96 1.63 3.31 -20.50
N ASN A 97 1.26 2.02 -20.60
CA ASN A 97 2.16 0.86 -20.57
C ASN A 97 3.18 0.88 -19.42
N ILE A 98 2.82 1.50 -18.28
CA ILE A 98 3.67 1.45 -17.09
C ILE A 98 3.65 0.03 -16.54
N ILE A 99 4.83 -0.59 -16.53
CA ILE A 99 5.02 -1.95 -16.02
C ILE A 99 5.23 -1.86 -14.51
N LEU A 100 4.15 -2.08 -13.76
CA LEU A 100 4.23 -2.29 -12.32
C LEU A 100 4.57 -3.74 -12.02
N THR A 101 5.55 -3.95 -11.15
CA THR A 101 5.91 -5.29 -10.67
C THR A 101 4.76 -5.90 -9.87
N THR A 102 4.79 -7.22 -9.65
CA THR A 102 3.81 -7.88 -8.77
C THR A 102 3.83 -7.27 -7.36
N ALA A 103 5.03 -6.99 -6.83
CA ALA A 103 5.22 -6.35 -5.53
C ALA A 103 4.61 -4.93 -5.49
N ASP A 104 4.73 -4.14 -6.56
CA ASP A 104 4.10 -2.82 -6.64
C ASP A 104 2.57 -2.92 -6.59
N LYS A 105 2.00 -3.90 -7.31
CA LYS A 105 0.54 -4.12 -7.31
C LYS A 105 0.05 -4.52 -5.92
N GLU A 106 0.72 -5.47 -5.26
CA GLU A 106 0.41 -5.88 -3.89
C GLU A 106 0.54 -4.72 -2.88
N THR A 107 1.58 -3.90 -3.03
CA THR A 107 1.78 -2.67 -2.25
C THR A 107 0.58 -1.74 -2.37
N LEU A 108 0.15 -1.48 -3.60
CA LEU A 108 -0.91 -0.52 -3.89
C LEU A 108 -2.30 -1.04 -3.51
N GLU A 109 -2.56 -2.33 -3.69
CA GLU A 109 -3.78 -2.98 -3.19
C GLU A 109 -3.84 -2.92 -1.67
N SER A 110 -2.72 -3.17 -0.99
CA SER A 110 -2.62 -3.03 0.47
C SER A 110 -2.88 -1.60 0.91
N ALA A 111 -2.35 -0.60 0.20
CA ALA A 111 -2.68 0.81 0.44
C ALA A 111 -4.17 1.12 0.30
N ALA A 112 -4.83 0.62 -0.75
CA ALA A 112 -6.27 0.80 -0.93
C ALA A 112 -7.06 0.20 0.25
N LYS A 113 -6.71 -1.02 0.68
CA LYS A 113 -7.33 -1.71 1.81
C LYS A 113 -7.13 -0.94 3.12
N ILE A 114 -5.90 -0.50 3.42
CA ILE A 114 -5.57 0.27 4.62
C ILE A 114 -6.34 1.59 4.65
N ARG A 115 -6.37 2.34 3.55
CA ARG A 115 -7.16 3.57 3.45
C ARG A 115 -8.64 3.31 3.75
N ASN A 116 -9.21 2.25 3.15
CA ASN A 116 -10.61 1.90 3.39
C ASN A 116 -10.88 1.56 4.85
N GLN A 117 -9.99 0.77 5.50
CA GLN A 117 -10.09 0.47 6.93
C GLN A 117 -10.02 1.72 7.79
N ILE A 118 -9.05 2.60 7.53
CA ILE A 118 -8.86 3.85 8.29
C ILE A 118 -10.07 4.78 8.21
N VAL A 119 -10.71 4.86 7.03
CA VAL A 119 -11.78 5.83 6.74
C VAL A 119 -13.17 5.28 7.08
N HIS A 120 -13.43 4.00 6.84
CA HIS A 120 -14.78 3.45 6.85
C HIS A 120 -15.05 2.42 7.96
N PHE A 121 -14.02 1.95 8.68
CA PHE A 121 -14.16 0.87 9.65
C PHE A 121 -13.41 1.15 10.95
N GLU A 122 -13.58 0.27 11.93
CA GLU A 122 -12.66 0.16 13.07
C GLU A 122 -11.28 -0.26 12.55
N PHE A 123 -10.25 0.41 13.05
CA PHE A 123 -8.88 0.25 12.56
C PHE A 123 -7.99 -0.33 13.66
N GLU A 124 -7.62 -1.58 13.49
CA GLU A 124 -6.68 -2.29 14.35
C GLU A 124 -5.63 -2.99 13.48
N VAL A 125 -4.36 -2.60 13.64
CA VAL A 125 -3.23 -3.17 12.90
C VAL A 125 -2.01 -3.16 13.83
N PRO A 126 -1.22 -4.27 13.89
CA PRO A 126 0.05 -4.29 14.60
C PRO A 126 0.96 -3.13 14.20
N LEU A 127 1.62 -2.53 15.18
CA LEU A 127 2.46 -1.35 14.96
C LEU A 127 3.56 -1.60 13.91
N GLU A 128 4.26 -2.73 14.03
CA GLU A 128 5.33 -3.11 13.09
C GLU A 128 4.81 -3.36 11.67
N GLN A 129 3.54 -3.77 11.54
CA GLN A 129 2.89 -3.88 10.24
C GLN A 129 2.63 -2.51 9.62
N ILE A 130 2.13 -1.52 10.36
CA ILE A 130 1.97 -0.16 9.82
C ILE A 130 3.33 0.44 9.44
N LYS A 131 4.36 0.28 10.29
CA LYS A 131 5.73 0.76 9.99
C LYS A 131 6.25 0.15 8.69
N SER A 132 6.09 -1.16 8.53
CA SER A 132 6.51 -1.88 7.32
C SER A 132 5.78 -1.38 6.08
N HIS A 133 4.45 -1.30 6.13
CA HIS A 133 3.66 -0.78 5.01
C HIS A 133 4.06 0.65 4.63
N TYR A 134 4.29 1.51 5.63
CA TYR A 134 4.69 2.88 5.40
C TYR A 134 6.02 2.97 4.63
N ILE A 135 7.04 2.20 5.03
CA ILE A 135 8.35 2.22 4.35
C ILE A 135 8.25 1.66 2.92
N ILE A 136 7.46 0.61 2.70
CA ILE A 136 7.27 0.03 1.36
C ILE A 136 6.56 1.04 0.45
N LEU A 137 5.48 1.65 0.93
CA LEU A 137 4.74 2.68 0.20
C LEU A 137 5.59 3.91 -0.11
N MET A 138 6.46 4.29 0.82
CA MET A 138 7.41 5.38 0.62
C MET A 138 8.41 5.01 -0.48
N GLY A 139 8.96 3.79 -0.46
CA GLY A 139 9.84 3.28 -1.50
C GLY A 139 9.18 3.31 -2.88
N PHE A 140 7.93 2.84 -2.97
CA PHE A 140 7.13 2.95 -4.19
C PHE A 140 6.97 4.41 -4.63
N TYR A 141 6.53 5.30 -3.73
CA TYR A 141 6.29 6.71 -4.03
C TYR A 141 7.54 7.41 -4.57
N THR A 142 8.68 7.25 -3.90
CA THR A 142 9.96 7.82 -4.33
C THR A 142 10.41 7.24 -5.66
N SER A 143 10.31 5.92 -5.86
CA SER A 143 10.69 5.26 -7.11
C SER A 143 9.83 5.73 -8.29
N PHE A 144 8.51 5.84 -8.08
CA PHE A 144 7.56 6.28 -9.09
C PHE A 144 7.80 7.73 -9.50
N CYS A 145 7.99 8.64 -8.55
CA CYS A 145 8.30 10.05 -8.85
C CYS A 145 9.58 10.17 -9.70
N ASN A 146 10.65 9.48 -9.32
CA ASN A 146 11.90 9.49 -10.09
C ASN A 146 11.72 8.87 -11.49
N SER A 147 11.09 7.71 -11.59
CA SER A 147 11.05 6.93 -12.83
C SER A 147 10.00 7.42 -13.85
N HIS A 148 8.93 8.08 -13.39
CA HIS A 148 7.79 8.41 -14.24
C HIS A 148 7.43 9.90 -14.26
N LEU A 149 7.92 10.70 -13.31
CA LEU A 149 7.66 12.14 -13.23
C LEU A 149 8.94 12.99 -13.29
N ASP A 150 10.12 12.36 -13.39
CA ASP A 150 11.43 13.04 -13.38
C ASP A 150 11.58 14.00 -12.17
N PHE A 151 11.14 13.52 -11.00
CA PHE A 151 11.06 14.34 -9.79
C PHE A 151 11.67 13.62 -8.58
N ASP A 152 12.72 14.20 -8.01
CA ASP A 152 13.33 13.72 -6.76
C ASP A 152 12.64 14.33 -5.54
N VAL A 153 11.65 13.60 -5.01
CA VAL A 153 10.89 14.05 -3.85
C VAL A 153 11.70 14.04 -2.54
N LEU A 154 12.82 13.33 -2.47
CA LEU A 154 13.65 13.33 -1.27
C LEU A 154 14.43 14.64 -1.12
N ALA A 155 14.71 15.33 -2.22
CA ALA A 155 15.32 16.66 -2.22
C ALA A 155 14.44 17.73 -1.53
N GLU A 156 13.12 17.52 -1.50
CA GLU A 156 12.15 18.40 -0.84
C GLU A 156 12.11 18.23 0.68
N LEU A 157 12.72 17.17 1.22
CA LEU A 157 12.79 16.95 2.66
C LEU A 157 13.91 17.78 3.28
N THR A 158 13.63 18.43 4.41
CA THR A 158 14.69 19.03 5.23
C THR A 158 15.68 17.95 5.70
N THR A 159 16.96 18.30 5.85
CA THR A 159 18.02 17.35 6.28
C THR A 159 17.65 16.61 7.57
N GLY A 160 16.95 17.29 8.50
CA GLY A 160 16.48 16.69 9.75
C GLY A 160 15.41 15.62 9.54
N LEU A 161 14.44 15.85 8.65
CA LEU A 161 13.42 14.85 8.31
C LEU A 161 14.04 13.67 7.56
N HIS A 162 14.92 13.94 6.59
CA HIS A 162 15.60 12.91 5.82
C HIS A 162 16.41 11.95 6.72
N LYS A 163 17.19 12.48 7.67
CA LYS A 163 17.97 11.64 8.61
C LYS A 163 17.08 10.74 9.48
N LYS A 164 15.96 11.27 9.98
CA LYS A 164 15.03 10.50 10.83
C LYS A 164 14.30 9.42 10.03
N LEU A 165 13.94 9.72 8.78
CA LEU A 165 13.33 8.75 7.88
C LEU A 165 14.28 7.59 7.55
N LEU A 166 15.56 7.91 7.28
CA LEU A 166 16.59 6.88 7.11
C LEU A 166 16.77 5.99 8.36
N ALA A 167 16.63 6.56 9.56
CA ALA A 167 16.71 5.79 10.79
C ALA A 167 15.55 4.78 10.92
N LEU A 168 14.34 5.17 10.51
CA LEU A 168 13.18 4.28 10.47
C LEU A 168 13.36 3.14 9.47
N SER A 169 13.89 3.43 8.26
CA SER A 169 14.19 2.38 7.27
C SER A 169 15.19 1.37 7.82
N LYS A 170 16.29 1.86 8.42
CA LYS A 170 17.33 1.01 8.99
C LYS A 170 16.82 0.11 10.12
N TYR A 171 15.84 0.59 10.90
CA TYR A 171 15.23 -0.22 11.94
C TYR A 171 14.53 -1.46 11.36
N LEU A 172 13.81 -1.33 10.24
CA LEU A 172 13.18 -2.48 9.59
C LEU A 172 14.21 -3.47 9.00
N ASP A 173 15.30 -2.96 8.43
CA ASP A 173 16.37 -3.81 7.89
C ASP A 173 17.10 -4.59 9.00
N GLU A 174 17.25 -3.99 10.18
CA GLU A 174 17.74 -4.66 11.38
C GLU A 174 16.78 -5.75 11.86
N LEU A 175 15.46 -5.52 11.84
CA LEU A 175 14.46 -6.55 12.18
C LEU A 175 14.52 -7.73 11.22
N GLU A 176 14.67 -7.50 9.91
CA GLU A 176 14.86 -8.57 8.94
C GLU A 176 16.15 -9.35 9.22
N THR A 177 17.24 -8.65 9.51
CA THR A 177 18.52 -9.28 9.85
C THR A 177 18.39 -10.20 11.05
N ARG A 178 17.68 -9.75 12.10
CA ARG A 178 17.39 -10.57 13.29
C ARG A 178 16.48 -11.75 12.99
N ALA A 179 15.46 -11.57 12.14
CA ALA A 179 14.60 -12.67 11.70
C ALA A 179 15.43 -13.76 11.01
N ARG A 180 16.32 -13.38 10.07
CA ARG A 180 17.21 -14.32 9.38
C ARG A 180 18.21 -15.01 10.31
N GLN A 181 18.72 -14.31 11.32
CA GLN A 181 19.56 -14.93 12.35
C GLN A 181 18.78 -15.96 13.17
N ARG A 182 17.53 -15.62 13.54
CA ARG A 182 16.65 -16.52 14.28
C ARG A 182 16.31 -17.78 13.48
N PHE A 183 16.08 -17.66 12.17
CA PHE A 183 15.87 -18.83 11.29
C PHE A 183 17.04 -19.81 11.38
N LYS A 184 18.28 -19.31 11.42
CA LYS A 184 19.48 -20.15 11.57
C LYS A 184 19.60 -20.76 12.96
N LEU A 185 19.27 -20.01 14.02
CA LEU A 185 19.39 -20.46 15.40
C LEU A 185 18.33 -21.50 15.78
N GLU A 186 17.11 -21.36 15.26
CA GLU A 186 15.97 -22.25 15.52
C GLU A 186 15.88 -23.39 14.49
N ASP A 187 16.86 -23.51 13.59
CA ASP A 187 16.88 -24.50 12.49
C ASP A 187 15.57 -24.51 11.67
N ILE A 188 15.03 -23.32 11.41
CA ILE A 188 13.80 -23.16 10.62
C ILE A 188 14.13 -23.44 9.16
N SER A 189 13.47 -24.46 8.61
CA SER A 189 13.59 -24.83 7.20
C SER A 189 13.26 -23.65 6.28
N SER A 190 14.11 -23.39 5.29
CA SER A 190 13.84 -22.39 4.25
C SER A 190 12.58 -22.71 3.44
N ALA A 191 12.18 -23.98 3.35
CA ALA A 191 10.94 -24.40 2.70
C ALA A 191 9.68 -23.96 3.47
N SER A 192 9.84 -23.67 4.77
CA SER A 192 8.77 -23.17 5.64
C SER A 192 8.75 -21.64 5.70
N ILE A 193 9.62 -20.95 4.97
CA ILE A 193 9.66 -19.49 4.86
C ILE A 193 9.17 -19.04 3.49
N CYS A 194 8.31 -18.01 3.46
CA CYS A 194 7.88 -17.35 2.24
C CYS A 194 7.90 -15.83 2.36
N GLN A 195 7.67 -15.16 1.23
CA GLN A 195 7.44 -13.71 1.21
C GLN A 195 6.17 -13.38 1.99
N CYS A 196 6.26 -12.41 2.88
CA CYS A 196 5.12 -11.89 3.63
C CYS A 196 4.28 -10.96 2.74
N PRO A 197 2.95 -11.13 2.63
CA PRO A 197 2.12 -10.29 1.76
C PRO A 197 2.00 -8.85 2.28
N ALA A 198 2.27 -8.62 3.57
CA ALA A 198 2.19 -7.29 4.17
C ALA A 198 3.51 -6.52 4.14
N CYS A 199 4.63 -7.14 4.53
CA CYS A 199 5.92 -6.45 4.54
C CYS A 199 6.80 -6.78 3.34
N GLN A 200 6.38 -7.67 2.44
CA GLN A 200 7.07 -8.10 1.22
C GLN A 200 8.50 -8.64 1.40
N ARG A 201 8.90 -8.90 2.65
CA ARG A 201 10.17 -9.54 3.01
C ARG A 201 9.98 -11.04 3.14
N GLU A 202 11.00 -11.83 2.82
CA GLU A 202 11.04 -13.30 2.99
C GLU A 202 11.18 -13.70 4.46
N THR A 203 10.16 -13.36 5.25
CA THR A 203 10.20 -13.48 6.71
C THR A 203 8.91 -14.05 7.29
N PHE A 204 8.00 -14.57 6.46
CA PHE A 204 6.79 -15.25 6.92
C PHE A 204 7.06 -16.74 7.10
N ASN A 205 6.79 -17.27 8.30
CA ASN A 205 6.90 -18.70 8.59
C ASN A 205 5.53 -19.38 8.41
N LEU A 206 5.47 -20.35 7.50
CA LEU A 206 4.28 -21.10 7.11
C LEU A 206 3.74 -22.03 8.20
N GLU A 207 4.60 -22.54 9.07
CA GLU A 207 4.23 -23.43 10.18
C GLU A 207 3.70 -22.62 11.36
N ASN A 208 4.43 -21.56 11.73
CA ASN A 208 4.05 -20.68 12.84
C ASN A 208 2.98 -19.65 12.45
N ARG A 209 2.57 -19.62 11.17
CA ARG A 209 1.52 -18.73 10.63
C ARG A 209 1.78 -17.24 10.89
N LYS A 210 3.05 -16.84 10.96
CA LYS A 210 3.45 -15.51 11.43
C LYS A 210 4.68 -14.96 10.71
N CYS A 211 4.69 -13.65 10.46
CA CYS A 211 5.86 -12.92 10.01
C CYS A 211 6.76 -12.49 11.18
N TYR A 212 8.06 -12.74 11.06
CA TYR A 212 9.06 -12.39 12.08
C TYR A 212 9.48 -10.90 12.05
N VAL A 213 9.01 -10.13 11.06
CA VAL A 213 9.25 -8.68 10.96
C VAL A 213 7.99 -7.90 11.35
N CYS A 214 6.93 -7.99 10.53
CA CYS A 214 5.72 -7.20 10.77
C CYS A 214 4.74 -7.83 11.76
N SER A 215 5.06 -9.02 12.29
CA SER A 215 4.21 -9.75 13.25
C SER A 215 2.81 -10.12 12.74
N ILE A 216 2.53 -9.97 11.45
CA ILE A 216 1.24 -10.34 10.88
C ILE A 216 1.02 -11.85 10.98
N GLU A 217 -0.21 -12.23 11.26
CA GLU A 217 -0.67 -13.62 11.28
C GLU A 217 -1.61 -13.87 10.11
N ARG A 218 -1.46 -15.05 9.48
CA ARG A 218 -2.25 -15.48 8.31
C ARG A 218 -2.48 -16.97 8.34
N TRP A 219 -3.62 -17.40 7.81
CA TRP A 219 -3.85 -18.83 7.64
C TRP A 219 -2.93 -19.40 6.58
N THR A 220 -2.47 -20.61 6.83
CA THR A 220 -1.67 -21.39 5.88
C THR A 220 -2.44 -22.66 5.55
N TYR A 221 -2.39 -23.04 4.28
CA TYR A 221 -3.07 -24.22 3.78
C TYR A 221 -2.04 -25.17 3.19
N GLN A 222 -2.23 -26.47 3.45
CA GLN A 222 -1.46 -27.52 2.82
C GLN A 222 -2.21 -28.08 1.63
N CYS A 223 -1.51 -28.20 0.50
CA CYS A 223 -2.01 -28.85 -0.68
C CYS A 223 -2.14 -30.39 -0.48
N ILE A 224 -3.30 -30.99 -0.79
CA ILE A 224 -3.49 -32.45 -0.74
C ILE A 224 -2.72 -33.24 -1.82
N TYR A 225 -2.32 -32.60 -2.92
CA TYR A 225 -1.66 -33.28 -4.03
C TYR A 225 -0.13 -33.21 -3.94
N CYS A 226 0.42 -32.03 -3.65
CA CYS A 226 1.87 -31.80 -3.57
C CYS A 226 2.38 -31.60 -2.15
N SER A 227 1.50 -31.55 -1.14
CA SER A 227 1.83 -31.37 0.28
C SER A 227 2.55 -30.06 0.63
N LYS A 228 2.73 -29.14 -0.32
CA LYS A 228 3.30 -27.82 -0.06
C LYS A 228 2.35 -26.94 0.76
N LEU A 229 2.92 -26.19 1.69
CA LEU A 229 2.24 -25.14 2.46
C LEU A 229 2.27 -23.82 1.69
N SER A 230 1.22 -23.03 1.80
CA SER A 230 1.20 -21.65 1.32
C SER A 230 0.23 -20.80 2.13
N ILE A 231 0.54 -19.51 2.28
CA ILE A 231 -0.36 -18.51 2.87
C ILE A 231 -1.65 -18.39 2.05
N GLU A 232 -2.76 -18.09 2.74
CA GLU A 232 -4.09 -17.94 2.13
C GLU A 232 -4.13 -16.94 0.97
N ASP A 233 -3.40 -15.83 1.08
CA ASP A 233 -3.36 -14.76 0.07
C ASP A 233 -2.87 -15.25 -1.31
N ASN A 234 -2.09 -16.32 -1.36
CA ASN A 234 -1.53 -16.87 -2.60
C ASN A 234 -2.47 -17.87 -3.30
N TRP A 235 -3.59 -18.25 -2.69
CA TRP A 235 -4.51 -19.22 -3.29
C TRP A 235 -5.53 -18.51 -4.15
N ASN A 236 -5.65 -18.91 -5.41
CA ASN A 236 -6.68 -18.37 -6.30
C ASN A 236 -8.06 -18.89 -5.89
N VAL A 237 -9.05 -18.00 -5.85
CA VAL A 237 -10.44 -18.36 -5.57
C VAL A 237 -11.16 -18.65 -6.89
N TYR A 238 -11.58 -19.89 -7.10
CA TYR A 238 -12.49 -20.22 -8.19
C TYR A 238 -13.94 -19.93 -7.77
N ILE A 239 -14.59 -19.02 -8.50
CA ILE A 239 -16.03 -18.75 -8.43
C ILE A 239 -16.67 -19.41 -9.66
N PRO A 240 -17.48 -20.48 -9.52
CA PRO A 240 -18.22 -21.04 -10.64
C PRO A 240 -19.17 -20.00 -11.24
N PHE A 241 -19.26 -19.97 -12.58
CA PHE A 241 -20.08 -19.01 -13.34
C PHE A 241 -21.60 -19.18 -13.14
N GLU A 242 -22.04 -20.28 -12.51
CA GLU A 242 -23.45 -20.58 -12.27
C GLU A 242 -23.76 -20.51 -10.77
N GLU A 243 -24.50 -19.47 -10.37
CA GLU A 243 -25.21 -19.45 -9.10
C GLU A 243 -26.27 -20.55 -9.13
N ILE A 244 -26.02 -21.67 -8.45
CA ILE A 244 -27.06 -22.69 -8.23
C ILE A 244 -27.87 -22.24 -7.00
N PRO A 245 -29.15 -21.85 -7.13
CA PRO A 245 -29.97 -21.45 -6.00
C PRO A 245 -30.08 -22.62 -5.01
N GLY A 246 -29.73 -22.39 -3.74
CA GLY A 246 -29.88 -23.38 -2.67
C GLY A 246 -28.66 -24.26 -2.37
N LYS A 247 -27.51 -24.08 -3.03
CA LYS A 247 -26.23 -24.66 -2.59
C LYS A 247 -25.33 -23.58 -2.02
N THR A 248 -24.83 -23.80 -0.80
CA THR A 248 -23.77 -22.97 -0.21
C THR A 248 -22.53 -23.06 -1.10
N ASN A 249 -22.21 -21.96 -1.79
CA ASN A 249 -20.97 -21.84 -2.54
C ASN A 249 -19.79 -22.04 -1.59
N ARG A 250 -19.15 -23.22 -1.64
CA ARG A 250 -17.82 -23.40 -1.08
C ARG A 250 -16.85 -22.88 -2.14
N PHE A 251 -16.35 -21.66 -1.95
CA PHE A 251 -15.20 -21.16 -2.70
C PHE A 251 -14.12 -22.24 -2.77
N LYS A 252 -13.67 -22.60 -3.98
CA LYS A 252 -12.60 -23.58 -4.17
C LYS A 252 -11.29 -22.83 -4.31
N ASN A 253 -10.40 -23.02 -3.35
CA ASN A 253 -9.04 -22.49 -3.41
C ASN A 253 -8.21 -23.39 -4.35
N ILE A 254 -7.47 -22.77 -5.28
CA ILE A 254 -6.57 -23.44 -6.21
C ILE A 254 -5.15 -23.35 -5.68
N CYS A 255 -4.47 -24.49 -5.58
CA CYS A 255 -3.07 -24.57 -5.19
C CYS A 255 -2.21 -23.78 -6.20
N PRO A 256 -1.37 -22.80 -5.76
CA PRO A 256 -0.55 -22.00 -6.68
C PRO A 256 0.51 -22.82 -7.42
N GLU A 257 0.85 -24.00 -6.89
CA GLU A 257 1.89 -24.89 -7.43
C GLU A 257 1.32 -25.96 -8.36
N CYS A 258 0.06 -26.32 -8.15
CA CYS A 258 -0.56 -27.50 -8.76
C CYS A 258 -1.60 -27.11 -9.80
N GLU A 259 -2.14 -25.89 -9.69
CA GLU A 259 -3.28 -25.38 -10.46
C GLU A 259 -4.54 -26.29 -10.39
N ILE A 260 -4.63 -27.14 -9.37
CA ILE A 260 -5.73 -28.08 -9.14
C ILE A 260 -6.48 -27.69 -7.84
N HIS A 261 -7.80 -27.95 -7.82
CA HIS A 261 -8.70 -27.69 -6.70
C HIS A 261 -8.32 -28.47 -5.43
N ILE A 262 -8.30 -27.84 -4.26
CA ILE A 262 -8.07 -28.56 -3.00
C ILE A 262 -9.00 -28.10 -1.89
N HIS A 263 -9.57 -29.09 -1.21
CA HIS A 263 -10.06 -28.98 0.15
C HIS A 263 -9.19 -29.86 1.06
N LEU A 264 -8.56 -29.27 2.06
CA LEU A 264 -8.62 -29.74 3.43
C LEU A 264 -9.01 -28.54 4.30
N GLY A 265 -9.95 -28.77 5.21
CA GLY A 265 -10.45 -27.75 6.13
C GLY A 265 -9.34 -27.20 7.02
N LYS A 266 -9.64 -26.06 7.67
CA LYS A 266 -8.80 -25.35 8.64
C LYS A 266 -8.02 -26.35 9.50
N SER A 267 -6.69 -26.28 9.50
CA SER A 267 -5.90 -26.94 10.53
C SER A 267 -6.15 -26.20 11.85
N GLU A 268 -6.69 -26.92 12.83
CA GLU A 268 -6.84 -26.45 14.22
C GLU A 268 -5.51 -25.95 14.79
#